data_AF-A0A1X2DLZ9-F1
#
_entry.id   AF-A0A1X2DLZ9-F1
#
_cell.length_a   1.000
_cell.length_b   1.000
_cell.length_c   1.000
_cell.angle_alpha   90.00
_cell.angle_beta   90.00
_cell.angle_gamma   90.00
#
_symmetry.space_group_name_H-M   'P 1'
#
loop_
_entity.id
_entity.type
_entity.pdbx_description
1 polymer ?
#
loop_
_entity_poly.entity_id
_entity_poly.type
_entity_poly.pdbx_seq_one_letter_code
_entity_poly.pdbx_strand_id
1 'polypeptide(L)'
;MIVACVGYPPARADVTYGPGSYAVPGELPYGVYVARAESGGYSAACSFSTWTSAGKFISSDDGASLTAQIVAPAIGRFITHGCTPWIKVG
;
A
#
# COMPACT_ATOMS: atom_id res chain seq x y z
N MET A 1 -11.45 31.70 -21.51
CA MET A 1 -10.32 31.07 -20.81
C MET A 1 -10.87 29.85 -20.08
N ILE A 2 -10.63 28.66 -20.62
CA ILE A 2 -11.20 27.41 -20.11
C ILE A 2 -10.35 27.00 -18.91
N VAL A 3 -10.89 27.14 -17.70
CA VAL A 3 -10.28 26.63 -16.47
C VAL A 3 -10.41 25.11 -16.54
N ALA A 4 -9.36 24.46 -17.04
CA ALA A 4 -9.19 23.01 -16.90
C ALA A 4 -8.91 22.74 -15.41
N CYS A 5 -9.97 22.63 -14.61
CA CYS A 5 -9.88 21.92 -13.35
C CYS A 5 -9.50 20.48 -13.71
N VAL A 6 -8.23 20.15 -13.51
CA VAL A 6 -7.72 18.78 -13.53
C VAL A 6 -8.58 18.02 -12.54
N GLY A 7 -9.61 17.35 -13.05
CA GLY A 7 -10.41 16.42 -12.29
C GLY A 7 -9.51 15.26 -11.96
N TYR A 8 -8.77 15.37 -10.85
CA TYR A 8 -8.26 14.18 -10.18
C TYR A 8 -9.48 13.30 -9.95
N PRO A 9 -9.56 12.11 -10.58
CA PRO A 9 -10.65 11.20 -10.24
C PRO A 9 -10.58 11.01 -8.73
N PRO A 10 -11.73 11.03 -8.02
CA PRO A 10 -11.74 10.77 -6.59
C PRO A 10 -10.96 9.48 -6.39
N ALA A 11 -9.94 9.51 -5.51
CA ALA A 11 -9.18 8.33 -5.13
C ALA A 11 -10.20 7.28 -4.74
N ARG A 12 -10.47 6.33 -5.64
CA ARG A 12 -11.52 5.34 -5.43
C ARG A 12 -11.10 4.60 -4.17
N ALA A 13 -11.93 4.66 -3.13
CA ALA A 13 -11.70 3.99 -1.85
C ALA A 13 -11.69 2.44 -1.97
N ASP A 14 -11.63 1.92 -3.20
CA ASP A 14 -11.78 0.51 -3.55
C ASP A 14 -10.60 -0.01 -4.39
N VAL A 15 -9.49 0.74 -4.48
CA VAL A 15 -8.29 0.20 -5.14
C VAL A 15 -7.64 -0.82 -4.22
N THR A 16 -7.75 -2.08 -4.63
CA THR A 16 -7.00 -3.20 -4.06
C THR A 16 -5.62 -3.28 -4.71
N TYR A 17 -4.60 -3.50 -3.90
CA TYR A 17 -3.22 -3.66 -4.35
C TYR A 17 -2.77 -5.08 -4.05
N GLY A 18 -2.30 -5.76 -5.09
CA GLY A 18 -1.70 -7.08 -4.98
C GLY A 18 -0.28 -7.01 -4.40
N PRO A 19 0.43 -8.16 -4.39
CA PRO A 19 1.84 -8.17 -4.05
C PRO A 19 2.63 -7.45 -5.15
N GLY A 20 3.55 -6.57 -4.76
CA GLY A 20 4.28 -5.73 -5.71
C GLY A 20 5.03 -4.59 -5.06
N SER A 21 5.78 -3.86 -5.88
CA SER A 21 6.44 -2.61 -5.51
C SER A 21 5.77 -1.47 -6.26
N TYR A 22 5.50 -0.37 -5.55
CA TYR A 22 4.76 0.77 -6.08
C TYR A 22 5.43 2.09 -5.67
N ALA A 23 5.60 3.01 -6.62
CA ALA A 23 6.06 4.35 -6.34
C ALA A 23 4.98 5.19 -5.63
N VAL A 24 5.36 5.91 -4.58
CA VAL A 24 4.44 6.80 -3.84
C VAL A 24 4.80 8.27 -4.12
N PRO A 25 3.85 9.15 -4.48
CA PRO A 25 2.40 8.92 -4.59
C PRO A 25 1.94 8.46 -5.99
N GLY A 26 2.86 8.19 -6.92
CA GLY A 26 2.56 8.01 -8.35
C GLY A 26 1.70 6.77 -8.67
N GLU A 27 2.19 5.58 -8.29
CA GLU A 27 1.49 4.31 -8.46
C GLU A 27 0.64 3.93 -7.24
N LEU A 28 1.03 4.42 -6.06
CA LEU A 28 0.38 4.18 -4.79
C LEU A 28 0.17 5.51 -4.05
N PRO A 29 -1.06 6.01 -3.86
CA PRO A 29 -1.29 7.28 -3.19
C PRO A 29 -0.97 7.23 -1.70
N TYR A 30 -0.69 8.39 -1.10
CA TYR A 30 -0.58 8.50 0.36
C TYR A 30 -1.90 8.08 1.04
N GLY A 31 -1.78 7.48 2.23
CA GLY A 31 -2.93 7.04 3.02
C GLY A 31 -2.65 5.83 3.89
N VAL A 32 -3.71 5.27 4.45
CA VAL A 32 -3.67 4.07 5.29
C VAL A 32 -4.10 2.86 4.47
N TYR A 33 -3.30 1.81 4.51
CA TYR A 33 -3.52 0.55 3.81
C TYR A 33 -3.67 -0.58 4.80
N VAL A 34 -4.58 -1.51 4.55
CA VAL A 34 -4.80 -2.68 5.41
C VAL A 34 -4.81 -3.97 4.61
N ALA A 35 -4.21 -5.02 5.20
CA ALA A 35 -4.29 -6.39 4.71
C ALA A 35 -4.47 -7.33 5.91
N ARG A 36 -5.21 -8.43 5.70
CA ARG A 36 -5.46 -9.46 6.73
C ARG A 36 -5.15 -10.84 6.17
N ALA A 37 -4.62 -11.72 7.01
CA ALA A 37 -4.45 -13.13 6.70
C ALA A 37 -5.81 -13.74 6.35
N GLU A 38 -5.84 -14.58 5.33
CA GLU A 38 -7.01 -15.38 5.01
C GLU A 38 -7.27 -16.38 6.14
N SER A 39 -8.52 -16.84 6.26
CA SER A 39 -8.91 -17.77 7.32
C SER A 39 -8.12 -19.08 7.18
N GLY A 40 -7.32 -19.44 8.18
CA GLY A 40 -6.39 -20.57 8.13
C GLY A 40 -4.97 -20.24 7.63
N GLY A 41 -4.68 -18.97 7.32
CA GLY A 41 -3.34 -18.48 7.01
C GLY A 41 -2.42 -18.39 8.23
N TYR A 42 -1.11 -18.36 7.98
CA TYR A 42 -0.07 -18.22 9.02
C TYR A 42 0.01 -16.78 9.53
N SER A 43 0.46 -16.61 10.78
CA SER A 43 0.48 -15.31 11.47
C SER A 43 1.48 -14.29 10.89
N ALA A 44 2.33 -14.66 9.94
CA ALA A 44 3.24 -13.78 9.20
C ALA A 44 2.92 -13.75 7.68
N ALA A 45 1.65 -13.98 7.32
CA ALA A 45 1.21 -14.06 5.92
C ALA A 45 1.32 -12.73 5.17
N CYS A 46 1.17 -11.61 5.88
CA CYS A 46 1.21 -10.27 5.30
C CYS A 46 2.52 -9.61 5.71
N SER A 47 3.17 -8.91 4.78
CA SER A 47 4.25 -7.99 5.14
C SER A 47 4.26 -6.75 4.26
N PHE A 48 4.75 -5.67 4.84
CA PHE A 48 4.94 -4.38 4.21
C PHE A 48 6.36 -3.91 4.44
N SER A 49 6.96 -3.28 3.44
CA SER A 49 8.23 -2.59 3.60
C SER A 49 8.28 -1.32 2.78
N THR A 50 9.10 -0.38 3.24
CA THR A 50 9.27 0.94 2.63
C THR A 50 10.73 1.23 2.34
N TRP A 51 10.96 1.87 1.20
CA TRP A 51 12.28 2.12 0.67
C TRP A 51 12.37 3.52 0.07
N THR A 52 13.58 4.10 0.02
CA THR A 52 13.86 5.28 -0.79
C THR A 52 13.95 4.91 -2.27
N SER A 53 13.89 5.88 -3.18
CA SER A 53 14.00 5.66 -4.63
C SER A 53 15.39 5.16 -5.02
N ALA A 54 16.38 5.40 -4.16
CA ALA A 54 17.73 4.86 -4.28
C ALA A 54 17.87 3.43 -3.71
N GLY A 55 16.78 2.79 -3.31
CA GLY A 55 16.77 1.41 -2.80
C GLY A 55 17.25 1.27 -1.34
N LYS A 56 17.26 2.35 -0.55
CA LYS A 56 17.60 2.29 0.88
C LYS A 56 16.37 1.91 1.71
N PHE A 57 16.51 0.92 2.58
CA PHE A 57 15.45 0.52 3.52
C PHE A 57 15.07 1.65 4.47
N ILE A 58 13.77 1.79 4.75
CA ILE A 58 13.22 2.74 5.72
C ILE A 58 12.58 1.98 6.88
N SER A 59 11.58 1.14 6.62
CA SER A 59 10.90 0.34 7.64
C SER A 59 10.21 -0.90 7.05
N SER A 60 9.87 -1.87 7.89
CA SER A 60 9.02 -3.01 7.55
C SER A 60 8.17 -3.47 8.72
N ASP A 61 7.07 -4.11 8.41
CA ASP A 61 6.16 -4.73 9.37
C ASP A 61 5.61 -6.04 8.77
N ASP A 62 5.33 -7.04 9.61
CA ASP A 62 4.78 -8.33 9.23
C ASP A 62 3.77 -8.84 10.27
N GLY A 63 2.75 -9.57 9.82
CA GLY A 63 1.72 -10.06 10.73
C GLY A 63 0.49 -10.66 10.07
N ALA A 64 -0.44 -11.10 10.92
CA ALA A 64 -1.73 -11.67 10.53
C ALA A 64 -2.74 -10.59 10.12
N SER A 65 -2.54 -9.36 10.58
CA SER A 65 -3.31 -8.20 10.19
C SER A 65 -2.41 -7.00 10.30
N LEU A 66 -2.27 -6.26 9.20
CA LEU A 66 -1.39 -5.10 9.13
C LEU A 66 -2.15 -3.86 8.70
N THR A 67 -1.77 -2.75 9.30
CA THR A 67 -2.18 -1.40 8.94
C THR A 67 -0.91 -0.60 8.64
N ALA A 68 -0.70 -0.24 7.36
CA ALA A 68 0.44 0.53 6.90
C ALA A 68 0.03 1.98 6.64
N GLN A 69 0.62 2.94 7.36
CA GLN A 69 0.44 4.36 7.09
C GLN A 69 1.53 4.86 6.12
N ILE A 70 1.12 5.39 4.97
CA ILE A 70 2.00 5.79 3.87
C ILE A 70 1.93 7.31 3.68
N VAL A 71 2.99 8.03 4.05
CA VAL A 71 3.07 9.50 4.00
C VAL A 71 4.23 10.02 3.15
N ALA A 72 5.38 9.34 3.17
CA ALA A 72 6.49 9.50 2.22
C ALA A 72 7.49 8.35 2.44
N PRO A 73 7.38 7.32 1.61
CA PRO A 73 8.56 6.60 1.13
C PRO A 73 8.50 6.47 -0.40
N ALA A 74 9.64 6.57 -1.08
CA ALA A 74 9.65 6.64 -2.53
C ALA A 74 9.30 5.31 -3.25
N ILE A 75 9.41 4.16 -2.57
CA ILE A 75 8.87 2.86 -3.02
C ILE A 75 8.23 2.14 -1.82
N GLY A 76 6.95 1.79 -1.93
CA GLY A 76 6.25 0.90 -1.01
C GLY A 76 6.16 -0.51 -1.59
N ARG A 77 6.44 -1.54 -0.79
CA ARG A 77 6.38 -2.94 -1.22
C ARG A 77 5.41 -3.74 -0.37
N PHE A 78 4.47 -4.38 -1.04
CA PHE A 78 3.44 -5.23 -0.47
C PHE A 78 3.73 -6.70 -0.74
N ILE A 79 3.60 -7.53 0.29
CA ILE A 79 3.62 -8.98 0.21
C ILE A 79 2.33 -9.49 0.84
N THR A 80 1.58 -10.32 0.09
CA THR A 80 0.24 -10.80 0.44
C THR A 80 0.16 -12.33 0.35
N HIS A 81 1.09 -13.05 0.96
CA HIS A 81 1.16 -14.50 0.83
C HIS A 81 0.17 -15.18 1.78
N GLY A 82 -1.04 -15.48 1.32
CA GLY A 82 -2.13 -15.97 2.18
C GLY A 82 -2.85 -14.84 2.94
N CYS A 83 -2.86 -13.64 2.36
CA CYS A 83 -3.61 -12.48 2.84
C CYS A 83 -4.55 -11.96 1.77
N THR A 84 -5.57 -11.24 2.22
CA THR A 84 -6.36 -10.36 1.37
C THR A 84 -5.45 -9.35 0.65
N PRO A 85 -5.83 -8.87 -0.55
CA PRO A 85 -5.19 -7.72 -1.17
C PRO A 85 -5.15 -6.53 -0.20
N TRP A 86 -4.16 -5.64 -0.37
CA TRP A 86 -4.06 -4.41 0.41
C TRP A 86 -5.14 -3.42 -0.03
N ILE A 87 -5.92 -2.92 0.90
CA ILE A 87 -7.02 -1.98 0.63
C ILE A 87 -6.69 -0.63 1.26
N LYS A 88 -6.86 0.46 0.51
CA LYS A 88 -6.76 1.81 1.05
C LYS A 88 -8.03 2.17 1.83
N VAL A 89 -7.89 2.62 3.08
CA VAL A 89 -9.03 2.93 3.98
C VAL A 89 -9.10 4.38 4.48
N GLY A 90 -8.09 5.22 4.17
CA GLY A 90 -8.04 6.62 4.57
C GLY A 90 -6.97 7.40 3.82
#